data_AF-A0A4P9WPR5-F1
#
_entry.id   AF-A0A4P9WPR5-F1
#
_cell.length_a   1.000
_cell.length_b   1.000
_cell.length_c   1.000
_cell.angle_alpha   90.00
_cell.angle_beta   90.00
_cell.angle_gamma   90.00
#
_symmetry.space_group_name_H-M   'P 1'
#
loop_
_entity.id
_entity.type
_entity.pdbx_description
1 polymer ?
#
loop_
_entity_poly.entity_id
_entity_poly.type
_entity_poly.pdbx_seq_one_letter_code
_entity_poly.pdbx_strand_id
1 'polypeptide(L)'
;FLERLVVADLRELPLGHSQLSVMTNAHGGIVDDTILNKYSSDAVYMVTNAGCADKDIAHMEATLAKARQEGMDVQYRVIDRSLVALQGPASMAVLQGLVGADVDLAAMPFMTAQPMTVAGHACYVTRGGYTGEDGFELSVDHAAAAPLVEALLAHPDTVRLAGLGAR
;
A
#
# COMPACT_ATOMS: atom_id res chain seq x y z
N PHE A 1 6.27 16.05 -9.52
CA PHE A 1 7.47 15.19 -9.47
C PHE A 1 7.12 13.75 -9.85
N LEU A 2 6.24 13.08 -9.09
CA LEU A 2 5.93 11.66 -9.28
C LEU A 2 5.47 11.28 -10.70
N GLU A 3 4.68 12.10 -11.39
CA GLU A 3 4.30 11.86 -12.79
C GLU A 3 5.49 11.92 -13.80
N ARG A 4 6.69 12.29 -13.36
CA ARG A 4 7.93 12.11 -14.14
C ARG A 4 8.57 10.73 -13.93
N LEU A 5 8.21 10.07 -12.83
CA LEU A 5 8.69 8.75 -12.43
C LEU A 5 7.74 7.65 -12.92
N VAL A 6 6.43 7.91 -12.82
CA VAL A 6 5.36 6.95 -13.12
C VAL A 6 4.44 7.42 -14.24
N VAL A 7 3.64 6.49 -14.79
CA VAL A 7 2.70 6.77 -15.89
C VAL A 7 1.28 7.12 -15.43
N ALA A 8 0.98 6.98 -14.15
CA ALA A 8 -0.34 7.31 -13.59
C ALA A 8 -0.58 8.83 -13.55
N ASP A 9 -1.83 9.24 -13.78
CA ASP A 9 -2.29 10.61 -13.57
C ASP A 9 -2.63 10.83 -12.09
N LEU A 10 -1.67 11.34 -11.34
CA LEU A 10 -1.78 11.53 -9.89
C LEU A 10 -2.43 12.87 -9.52
N ARG A 11 -2.53 13.79 -10.48
CA ARG A 11 -3.25 15.05 -10.31
C ARG A 11 -4.74 14.80 -10.21
N GLU A 12 -5.27 13.93 -11.06
CA GLU A 12 -6.70 13.57 -11.08
C GLU A 12 -7.07 12.46 -10.08
N LEU A 13 -6.09 11.82 -9.44
CA LEU A 13 -6.33 10.80 -8.41
C LEU A 13 -7.01 11.41 -7.17
N PRO A 14 -8.25 11.00 -6.82
CA PRO A 14 -8.95 11.57 -5.67
C PRO A 14 -8.27 11.20 -4.35
N LEU A 15 -8.47 12.03 -3.32
CA LEU A 15 -7.93 11.77 -1.98
C LEU A 15 -8.37 10.39 -1.46
N GLY A 16 -7.43 9.62 -0.91
CA GLY A 16 -7.66 8.28 -0.40
C GLY A 16 -7.74 7.21 -1.49
N HIS A 17 -7.77 7.55 -2.78
CA HIS A 17 -7.74 6.56 -3.85
C HIS A 17 -6.32 6.10 -4.16
N SER A 18 -6.23 4.83 -4.53
CA SER A 18 -5.02 4.16 -4.99
C SER A 18 -5.06 3.93 -6.50
N GLN A 19 -3.89 3.87 -7.12
CA GLN A 19 -3.72 3.52 -8.52
C GLN A 19 -2.47 2.67 -8.72
N LEU A 20 -2.61 1.59 -9.50
CA LEU A 20 -1.49 0.83 -10.03
C LEU A 20 -0.79 1.65 -11.12
N SER A 21 0.53 1.70 -11.05
CA SER A 21 1.36 2.31 -12.07
C SER A 21 2.65 1.54 -12.26
N VAL A 22 3.44 1.98 -13.23
CA VAL A 22 4.81 1.51 -13.46
C VAL A 22 5.77 2.68 -13.36
N MET A 23 6.91 2.46 -12.73
CA MET A 23 8.06 3.35 -12.82
C MET A 23 8.75 3.14 -14.15
N THR A 24 9.12 4.23 -14.82
CA THR A 24 9.78 4.18 -16.12
C THR A 24 11.18 4.78 -16.06
N ASN A 25 12.06 4.31 -16.96
CA ASN A 25 13.36 4.90 -17.20
C ASN A 25 13.31 5.95 -18.32
N ALA A 26 14.44 6.62 -18.59
CA ALA A 26 14.53 7.67 -19.60
C ALA A 26 14.25 7.21 -21.06
N HIS A 27 14.23 5.90 -21.32
CA HIS A 27 13.91 5.31 -22.62
C HIS A 27 12.47 4.81 -22.70
N GLY A 28 11.64 5.04 -21.68
CA GLY A 28 10.27 4.53 -21.60
C GLY A 28 10.16 3.05 -21.24
N GLY A 29 11.27 2.41 -20.84
CA GLY A 29 11.25 1.04 -20.34
C GLY A 29 10.74 0.97 -18.90
N ILE A 30 10.03 -0.11 -18.56
CA ILE A 30 9.53 -0.38 -17.20
C ILE A 30 10.71 -0.75 -16.30
N VAL A 31 10.81 -0.09 -15.16
CA VAL A 31 11.76 -0.40 -14.07
C VAL A 31 11.12 -1.38 -13.09
N ASP A 32 9.92 -1.04 -12.61
CA ASP A 32 9.06 -1.90 -11.78
C ASP A 32 7.63 -1.36 -11.73
N ASP A 33 6.71 -2.14 -11.16
CA ASP A 33 5.35 -1.71 -10.84
C ASP A 33 5.21 -1.21 -9.40
N THR A 34 4.16 -0.42 -9.14
CA THR A 34 3.91 0.20 -7.84
C THR A 34 2.45 0.55 -7.63
N ILE A 35 1.99 0.48 -6.38
CA ILE A 35 0.71 1.06 -5.96
C ILE A 35 0.96 2.44 -5.34
N LEU A 36 0.24 3.44 -5.84
CA LEU A 36 0.31 4.82 -5.36
C LEU A 36 -1.03 5.19 -4.76
N ASN A 37 -1.05 5.74 -3.55
CA ASN A 37 -2.25 6.28 -2.91
C ASN A 37 -2.13 7.79 -2.71
N LYS A 38 -3.19 8.53 -3.04
CA LYS A 38 -3.31 9.96 -2.72
C LYS A 38 -3.53 10.15 -1.22
N TYR A 39 -2.42 10.27 -0.48
CA TYR A 39 -2.44 10.34 0.99
C TYR A 39 -2.96 11.69 1.51
N SER A 40 -2.56 12.79 0.86
CA SER A 40 -3.02 14.15 1.16
C SER A 40 -3.03 14.99 -0.13
N SER A 41 -3.34 16.29 0.00
CA SER A 41 -3.25 17.23 -1.13
C SER A 41 -1.83 17.37 -1.70
N ASP A 42 -0.80 17.08 -0.90
CA ASP A 42 0.61 17.32 -1.18
C ASP A 42 1.51 16.09 -1.03
N ALA A 43 0.97 14.94 -0.59
CA ALA A 43 1.70 13.70 -0.42
C ALA A 43 1.02 12.50 -1.07
N VAL A 44 1.86 11.56 -1.51
CA VAL A 44 1.46 10.26 -2.06
C VAL A 44 2.17 9.17 -1.26
N TYR A 45 1.42 8.16 -0.86
CA TYR A 45 1.96 6.94 -0.26
C TYR A 45 2.26 5.93 -1.38
N MET A 46 3.48 5.42 -1.44
CA MET A 46 3.95 4.56 -2.52
C MET A 46 4.40 3.21 -1.96
N VAL A 47 3.88 2.13 -2.53
CA VAL A 47 4.28 0.76 -2.22
C VAL A 47 5.03 0.19 -3.42
N THR A 48 6.29 -0.20 -3.21
CA THR A 48 7.14 -0.84 -4.21
C THR A 48 7.31 -2.33 -3.90
N ASN A 49 7.88 -3.07 -4.84
CA ASN A 49 8.13 -4.48 -4.67
C ASN A 49 9.27 -4.71 -3.66
N ALA A 50 9.00 -5.47 -2.59
CA ALA A 50 9.98 -5.75 -1.55
C ALA A 50 11.27 -6.40 -2.08
N GLY A 51 11.17 -7.29 -3.08
CA GLY A 51 12.33 -7.95 -3.68
C GLY A 51 13.15 -7.04 -4.61
N CYS A 52 12.65 -5.86 -4.94
CA CYS A 52 13.29 -4.88 -5.81
C CYS A 52 13.55 -3.54 -5.10
N ALA A 53 13.36 -3.48 -3.78
CA ALA A 53 13.44 -2.25 -2.99
C ALA A 53 14.75 -1.46 -3.26
N ASP A 54 15.91 -2.12 -3.25
CA ASP A 54 17.20 -1.44 -3.48
C ASP A 54 17.27 -0.79 -4.88
N LYS A 55 16.81 -1.51 -5.90
CA LYS A 55 16.76 -1.04 -7.30
C LYS A 55 15.79 0.14 -7.43
N ASP A 56 14.61 0.01 -6.83
CA ASP A 56 13.54 1.00 -6.91
C ASP A 56 13.93 2.29 -6.18
N ILE A 57 14.48 2.17 -4.97
CA ILE A 57 14.98 3.29 -4.17
C ILE A 57 16.10 4.02 -4.93
N ALA A 58 17.07 3.30 -5.50
CA ALA A 58 18.15 3.91 -6.26
C ALA A 58 17.62 4.70 -7.48
N HIS A 59 16.64 4.15 -8.21
CA HIS A 59 16.00 4.82 -9.34
C HIS A 59 15.24 6.08 -8.91
N MET A 60 14.49 6.00 -7.80
CA MET A 60 13.78 7.14 -7.22
C MET A 60 14.74 8.24 -6.78
N GLU A 61 15.82 7.89 -6.08
CA GLU A 61 16.83 8.82 -5.58
C GLU A 61 17.54 9.57 -6.71
N ALA A 62 17.94 8.86 -7.77
CA ALA A 62 18.54 9.49 -8.95
C ALA A 62 17.56 10.48 -9.61
N THR A 63 16.29 10.10 -9.72
CA THR A 63 15.24 10.96 -10.31
C THR A 63 14.95 12.19 -9.42
N LEU A 64 14.92 12.01 -8.10
CA LEU A 64 14.76 13.07 -7.11
C LEU A 64 15.92 14.06 -7.13
N ALA A 65 17.16 13.57 -7.19
CA ALA A 65 18.35 14.41 -7.25
C ALA A 65 18.30 15.36 -8.46
N LYS A 66 17.93 14.84 -9.63
CA LYS A 66 17.74 15.65 -10.84
C LYS A 66 16.63 16.68 -10.66
N ALA A 67 15.47 16.29 -10.14
CA ALA A 67 14.37 17.23 -9.92
C ALA A 67 14.73 18.37 -8.94
N ARG A 68 15.49 18.07 -7.89
CA ARG A 68 16.01 19.08 -6.95
C ARG A 68 17.02 20.02 -7.60
N GLN A 69 17.89 19.52 -8.48
CA GLN A 69 18.79 20.36 -9.27
C GLN A 69 18.04 21.33 -10.20
N GLU A 70 16.86 20.93 -10.68
CA GLU A 70 15.95 21.79 -11.45
C GLU A 70 15.12 22.74 -10.58
N GLY A 71 15.35 22.78 -9.26
CA GLY A 71 14.70 23.70 -8.33
C GLY A 71 13.35 23.23 -7.78
N MET A 72 12.99 21.94 -7.95
CA MET A 72 11.76 21.40 -7.37
C MET A 72 11.93 21.13 -5.86
N ASP A 73 11.00 21.61 -5.05
CA ASP A 73 10.88 21.22 -3.65
C ASP A 73 10.15 19.87 -3.54
N VAL A 74 10.93 18.80 -3.42
CA VAL A 74 10.40 17.44 -3.28
C VAL A 74 11.16 16.69 -2.21
N GLN A 75 10.39 16.01 -1.36
CA GLN A 75 10.89 15.14 -0.31
C GLN A 75 10.26 13.76 -0.47
N TYR A 76 11.01 12.75 -0.08
CA TYR A 76 10.50 11.39 0.10
C TYR A 76 11.11 10.84 1.38
N ARG A 77 10.44 9.87 1.96
CA ARG A 77 10.91 9.13 3.12
C ARG A 77 10.50 7.68 2.93
N VAL A 78 11.44 6.77 3.14
CA VAL A 78 11.12 5.35 3.26
C VAL A 78 10.40 5.15 4.59
N ILE A 79 9.24 4.50 4.53
CA ILE A 79 8.44 4.17 5.69
C ILE A 79 8.72 2.70 6.01
N ASP A 80 9.48 2.48 7.09
CA ASP A 80 9.87 1.14 7.54
C ASP A 80 8.74 0.52 8.36
N ARG A 81 7.93 -0.33 7.70
CA ARG A 81 6.73 -0.95 8.26
C ARG A 81 6.56 -2.36 7.72
N SER A 82 5.84 -3.19 8.47
CA SER A 82 5.40 -4.50 7.98
C SER A 82 4.12 -4.35 7.17
N LEU A 83 3.96 -5.19 6.16
CA LEU A 83 2.74 -5.26 5.35
C LEU A 83 2.13 -6.66 5.49
N VAL A 84 0.90 -6.73 6.00
CA VAL A 84 0.13 -7.97 6.14
C VAL A 84 -1.03 -7.94 5.17
N ALA A 85 -1.15 -8.94 4.30
CA ALA A 85 -2.26 -9.06 3.37
C ALA A 85 -3.30 -10.06 3.89
N LEU A 86 -4.56 -9.62 4.00
CA LEU A 86 -5.72 -10.47 4.26
C LEU A 86 -6.54 -10.56 2.98
N GLN A 87 -6.54 -11.71 2.33
CA GLN A 87 -7.10 -11.90 0.99
C GLN A 87 -8.13 -13.04 1.00
N GLY A 88 -9.17 -12.90 0.18
CA GLY A 88 -10.25 -13.88 0.01
C GLY A 88 -11.63 -13.34 0.36
N PRO A 89 -12.71 -14.08 0.03
CA PRO A 89 -14.09 -13.62 0.10
C PRO A 89 -14.58 -13.30 1.52
N ALA A 90 -13.92 -13.84 2.55
CA ALA A 90 -14.25 -13.57 3.94
C ALA A 90 -13.41 -12.44 4.57
N SER A 91 -12.46 -11.85 3.85
CA SER A 91 -11.52 -10.84 4.35
C SER A 91 -12.23 -9.65 4.98
N MET A 92 -13.25 -9.11 4.31
CA MET A 92 -14.03 -7.97 4.82
C MET A 92 -14.73 -8.31 6.14
N ALA A 93 -15.41 -9.47 6.23
CA ALA A 93 -16.13 -9.86 7.43
C ALA A 93 -15.20 -10.07 8.63
N VAL A 94 -14.05 -10.71 8.40
CA VAL A 94 -13.00 -10.90 9.42
C VAL A 94 -12.45 -9.55 9.88
N LEU A 95 -12.05 -8.68 8.95
CA LEU A 95 -11.44 -7.40 9.28
C LEU A 95 -12.43 -6.46 9.97
N GLN A 96 -13.71 -6.49 9.58
CA GLN A 96 -14.77 -5.68 10.16
C GLN A 96 -14.94 -5.96 11.66
N GLY A 97 -14.72 -7.20 12.10
CA GLY A 97 -14.76 -7.59 13.52
C GLY A 97 -13.55 -7.10 14.34
N LEU A 98 -12.50 -6.59 13.68
CA LEU A 98 -11.26 -6.14 14.31
C LEU A 98 -11.10 -4.62 14.28
N VAL A 99 -12.00 -3.88 13.64
CA VAL A 99 -12.00 -2.41 13.63
C VAL A 99 -13.01 -1.84 14.63
N GLY A 100 -12.96 -0.53 14.86
CA GLY A 100 -13.93 0.17 15.70
C GLY A 100 -15.36 0.06 15.15
N ALA A 101 -16.36 0.10 16.04
CA ALA A 101 -17.78 -0.02 15.67
C ALA A 101 -18.29 1.16 14.81
N ASP A 102 -17.53 2.25 14.74
CA ASP A 102 -17.74 3.43 13.92
C ASP A 102 -17.18 3.31 12.49
N VAL A 103 -16.43 2.23 12.21
CA VAL A 103 -15.83 1.97 10.88
C VAL A 103 -16.71 1.00 10.10
N ASP A 104 -17.12 1.39 8.90
CA ASP A 104 -17.82 0.53 7.93
C ASP A 104 -16.90 0.21 6.74
N LEU A 105 -16.38 -1.02 6.68
CA LEU A 105 -15.51 -1.48 5.59
C LEU A 105 -16.29 -1.77 4.31
N ALA A 106 -17.61 -1.99 4.37
CA ALA A 106 -18.42 -2.14 3.17
C ALA A 106 -18.51 -0.81 2.40
N ALA A 107 -18.44 0.31 3.12
CA ALA A 107 -18.38 1.65 2.54
C ALA A 107 -16.99 2.01 1.96
N MET A 108 -15.95 1.22 2.24
CA MET A 108 -14.59 1.45 1.72
C MET A 108 -14.44 0.79 0.34
N PRO A 109 -14.40 1.53 -0.78
CA PRO A 109 -14.35 0.94 -2.12
C PRO A 109 -13.01 0.26 -2.41
N PHE A 110 -13.00 -0.62 -3.41
CA PHE A 110 -11.76 -1.16 -3.97
C PHE A 110 -10.83 -0.04 -4.43
N MET A 111 -9.52 -0.22 -4.24
CA MET A 111 -8.47 0.77 -4.56
C MET A 111 -8.66 2.08 -3.79
N THR A 112 -8.99 1.97 -2.51
CA THR A 112 -8.91 3.09 -1.57
C THR A 112 -8.06 2.70 -0.37
N ALA A 113 -7.48 3.69 0.32
CA ALA A 113 -6.73 3.50 1.53
C ALA A 113 -7.00 4.62 2.54
N GLN A 114 -6.97 4.26 3.81
CA GLN A 114 -7.16 5.20 4.92
C GLN A 114 -6.46 4.71 6.20
N PRO A 115 -6.04 5.63 7.08
CA PRO A 115 -5.59 5.25 8.41
C PRO A 115 -6.75 4.71 9.24
N MET A 116 -6.54 3.61 9.96
CA MET A 116 -7.52 3.05 10.88
C MET A 116 -6.85 2.25 11.99
N THR A 117 -7.58 1.98 13.06
CA THR A 117 -7.12 1.06 14.12
C THR A 117 -7.66 -0.34 13.85
N VAL A 118 -6.77 -1.33 13.74
CA VAL A 118 -7.11 -2.74 13.54
C VAL A 118 -6.56 -3.53 14.71
N ALA A 119 -7.42 -4.26 15.42
CA ALA A 119 -7.06 -5.05 16.61
C ALA A 119 -6.26 -4.23 17.66
N GLY A 120 -6.56 -2.94 17.80
CA GLY A 120 -5.86 -2.03 18.71
C GLY A 120 -4.55 -1.43 18.18
N HIS A 121 -4.17 -1.71 16.93
CA HIS A 121 -2.94 -1.21 16.30
C HIS A 121 -3.23 -0.19 15.21
N ALA A 122 -2.43 0.88 15.15
CA ALA A 122 -2.55 1.88 14.11
C ALA A 122 -2.04 1.33 12.77
N CYS A 123 -2.95 1.20 11.81
CA CYS A 123 -2.66 0.69 10.47
C CYS A 123 -2.96 1.74 9.42
N TYR A 124 -2.22 1.68 8.31
CA TYR A 124 -2.66 2.27 7.06
C TYR A 124 -3.20 1.14 6.19
N VAL A 125 -4.50 1.16 5.93
CA VAL A 125 -5.22 0.03 5.34
C VAL A 125 -5.65 0.38 3.94
N THR A 126 -5.30 -0.48 2.99
CA THR A 126 -5.70 -0.39 1.58
C THR A 126 -6.64 -1.54 1.26
N ARG A 127 -7.79 -1.28 0.63
CA ARG A 127 -8.64 -2.34 0.08
C ARG A 127 -8.17 -2.69 -1.32
N GLY A 128 -7.66 -3.91 -1.46
CA GLY A 128 -7.08 -4.44 -2.68
C GLY A 128 -6.14 -5.60 -2.40
N GLY A 129 -5.42 -6.02 -3.43
CA GLY A 129 -4.46 -7.11 -3.34
C GLY A 129 -4.16 -7.74 -4.69
N TYR A 130 -3.28 -8.73 -4.67
CA TYR A 130 -2.71 -9.33 -5.88
C TYR A 130 -3.35 -10.67 -6.27
N THR A 131 -4.31 -11.18 -5.50
CA THR A 131 -4.91 -12.51 -5.71
C THR A 131 -6.11 -12.51 -6.66
N GLY A 132 -6.63 -11.33 -7.00
CA GLY A 132 -7.88 -11.17 -7.76
C GLY A 132 -9.15 -11.34 -6.92
N GLU A 133 -9.02 -11.75 -5.65
CA GLU A 133 -10.11 -11.78 -4.69
C GLU A 133 -10.28 -10.42 -4.00
N ASP A 134 -11.38 -10.25 -3.24
CA ASP A 134 -11.47 -9.14 -2.30
C ASP A 134 -10.43 -9.29 -1.19
N GLY A 135 -10.00 -8.17 -0.61
CA GLY A 135 -8.91 -8.20 0.35
C GLY A 135 -8.45 -6.83 0.80
N PHE A 136 -7.56 -6.88 1.79
CA PHE A 136 -6.97 -5.70 2.41
C PHE A 136 -5.47 -5.91 2.62
N GLU A 137 -4.71 -4.84 2.46
CA GLU A 137 -3.31 -4.75 2.85
C GLU A 137 -3.19 -3.83 4.06
N LEU A 138 -2.56 -4.33 5.12
CA LEU A 138 -2.46 -3.69 6.42
C LEU A 138 -0.99 -3.29 6.65
N SER A 139 -0.67 -2.02 6.40
CA SER A 139 0.64 -1.45 6.73
C SER A 139 0.66 -1.10 8.21
N VAL A 140 1.54 -1.75 8.98
CA VAL A 140 1.55 -1.75 10.45
C VAL A 140 2.99 -1.61 10.97
N ASP A 141 3.15 -1.08 12.18
CA ASP A 141 4.48 -1.10 12.82
C ASP A 141 4.98 -2.53 13.01
N HIS A 142 6.29 -2.74 12.85
CA HIS A 142 6.90 -4.08 12.94
C HIS A 142 6.56 -4.82 14.23
N ALA A 143 6.56 -4.11 15.37
CA ALA A 143 6.27 -4.67 16.67
C ALA A 143 4.81 -5.16 16.80
N ALA A 144 3.89 -4.61 15.99
CA ALA A 144 2.48 -4.98 15.97
C ALA A 144 2.12 -6.00 14.88
N ALA A 145 3.06 -6.33 13.98
CA ALA A 145 2.81 -7.26 12.88
C ALA A 145 2.42 -8.67 13.36
N ALA A 146 3.18 -9.25 14.30
CA ALA A 146 2.87 -10.57 14.83
C ALA A 146 1.54 -10.58 15.63
N PRO A 147 1.29 -9.66 16.58
CA PRO A 147 -0.01 -9.56 17.25
C PRO A 147 -1.19 -9.38 16.29
N LEU A 148 -1.03 -8.57 15.23
CA LEU A 148 -2.05 -8.39 14.22
C LEU A 148 -2.36 -9.70 13.47
N VAL A 149 -1.34 -10.45 13.06
CA VAL A 149 -1.51 -11.75 12.40
C VAL A 149 -2.18 -12.77 13.33
N GLU A 150 -1.80 -12.80 14.61
CA GLU A 150 -2.45 -13.65 15.62
C GLU A 150 -3.94 -13.32 15.77
N ALA A 151 -4.30 -12.03 15.80
CA ALA A 151 -5.70 -11.60 15.85
C ALA A 151 -6.50 -12.04 14.61
N LEU A 152 -5.89 -11.99 13.42
CA LEU A 152 -6.51 -12.50 12.19
C LEU A 152 -6.70 -14.02 12.25
N LEU A 153 -5.69 -14.76 12.71
CA LEU A 153 -5.70 -16.23 12.83
C LEU A 153 -6.64 -16.75 13.93
N ALA A 154 -7.16 -15.89 14.80
CA ALA A 154 -8.22 -16.22 15.76
C ALA A 154 -9.55 -16.62 15.08
N HIS A 155 -9.61 -16.64 13.74
CA HIS A 155 -10.71 -17.14 12.91
C HIS A 155 -10.29 -18.42 12.14
N PRO A 156 -9.96 -19.53 12.83
CA PRO A 156 -9.27 -20.67 12.22
C PRO A 156 -10.06 -21.41 11.12
N ASP A 157 -11.39 -21.33 11.16
CA ASP A 157 -12.26 -21.94 10.14
C ASP A 157 -12.26 -21.14 8.82
N THR A 158 -11.73 -19.91 8.83
CA THR A 158 -11.83 -18.95 7.72
C THR A 158 -10.47 -18.42 7.26
N VAL A 159 -9.54 -18.16 8.18
CA VAL A 159 -8.24 -17.54 7.91
C VAL A 159 -7.13 -18.57 8.04
N ARG A 160 -6.23 -18.61 7.06
CA ARG A 160 -5.04 -19.48 7.03
C ARG A 160 -3.84 -18.70 6.54
N LEU A 161 -2.66 -19.10 6.99
CA LEU A 161 -1.41 -18.57 6.47
C LEU A 161 -1.19 -19.03 5.03
N ALA A 162 -0.73 -18.11 4.18
CA ALA A 162 -0.33 -18.37 2.81
C ALA A 162 1.02 -17.70 2.52
N GLY A 163 1.92 -18.44 1.86
CA GLY A 163 3.21 -17.93 1.39
C GLY A 163 3.17 -17.59 -0.10
N LEU A 164 4.32 -17.15 -0.62
CA LEU A 164 4.45 -16.73 -2.03
C LEU A 164 4.04 -17.80 -3.05
N GLY A 165 4.31 -19.09 -2.77
CA GLY A 165 3.98 -20.18 -3.71
C GLY A 165 2.49 -20.48 -3.85
N ALA A 166 1.63 -19.90 -3.01
CA ALA A 166 0.18 -20.05 -3.07
C ALA A 166 -0.52 -18.83 -3.71
N ARG A 167 0.25 -17.80 -4.10
CA ARG A 167 -0.26 -16.60 -4.78
C ARG A 167 -0.49 -16.87 -6.26
#